data_AF-A0AAW6N7Y8-F1
#
_entry.id   AF-A0AAW6N7Y8-F1
#
_cell.length_a   1.000
_cell.length_b   1.000
_cell.length_c   1.000
_cell.angle_alpha   90.00
_cell.angle_beta   90.00
_cell.angle_gamma   90.00
#
_symmetry.space_group_name_H-M   'P 1'
#
loop_
_entity.id
_entity.type
_entity.pdbx_description
1 polymer ?
#
loop_
_entity_poly.entity_id
_entity_poly.type
_entity_poly.pdbx_seq_one_letter_code
_entity_poly.pdbx_strand_id
1 'polypeptide(L)'
;MEPHFQNNDSSAKAEISFSKRELRKRDFVWSGFKFLFGRRERSFTANRVEAAEYAQERFNRLLRQPYPDASDRELASLWAPRISVSERTVQNWLSGATTPSLTDLVIVGSTHGIFQTAAIFVGEDTRAEVMTRIGQR
;
A
#
# COMPACT_ATOMS: atom_id res chain seq x y z
N MET A 1 28.26 53.06 -35.12
CA MET A 1 27.88 51.88 -35.93
C MET A 1 28.84 50.78 -35.53
N GLU A 2 28.48 49.98 -34.53
CA GLU A 2 29.17 48.74 -34.16
C GLU A 2 28.14 47.78 -33.52
N PRO A 3 28.30 46.45 -33.67
CA PRO A 3 27.20 45.51 -33.79
C PRO A 3 26.73 44.87 -32.47
N HIS A 4 25.47 44.44 -32.50
CA HIS A 4 24.91 43.43 -31.61
C HIS A 4 25.75 42.14 -31.61
N PHE A 5 26.10 41.64 -30.43
CA PHE A 5 26.39 40.22 -30.21
C PHE A 5 25.39 39.66 -29.19
N GLN A 6 24.42 38.90 -29.72
CA GLN A 6 23.67 37.91 -28.96
C GLN A 6 24.50 36.63 -28.80
N ASN A 7 24.14 35.85 -27.78
CA ASN A 7 24.43 34.43 -27.53
C ASN A 7 25.63 34.10 -26.63
N ASN A 8 25.35 33.52 -25.45
CA ASN A 8 25.72 32.11 -25.16
C ASN A 8 25.38 31.62 -23.72
N ASP A 9 24.23 31.96 -23.15
CA ASP A 9 23.93 31.59 -21.75
C ASP A 9 22.93 30.43 -21.56
N SER A 10 22.54 29.76 -22.66
CA SER A 10 21.54 28.67 -22.62
C SER A 10 22.14 27.25 -22.69
N SER A 11 23.39 27.10 -23.10
CA SER A 11 24.07 25.78 -23.20
C SER A 11 24.56 25.28 -21.82
N ALA A 12 25.11 26.17 -20.99
CA ALA A 12 25.70 25.80 -19.70
C ALA A 12 24.67 25.30 -18.66
N LYS A 13 23.41 25.73 -18.76
CA LYS A 13 22.33 25.30 -17.84
C LYS A 13 21.80 23.89 -18.17
N ALA A 14 21.95 23.43 -19.42
CA ALA A 14 21.49 22.11 -19.84
C ALA A 14 22.41 20.99 -19.36
N GLU A 15 23.73 21.20 -19.35
CA GLU A 15 24.72 20.19 -18.94
C GLU A 15 24.70 19.92 -17.42
N ILE A 16 24.49 20.96 -16.61
CA ILE A 16 24.38 20.83 -15.14
C ILE A 16 23.09 20.09 -14.73
N SER A 17 22.02 20.25 -15.53
CA SER A 17 20.73 19.57 -15.35
C SER A 17 20.82 18.07 -15.68
N PHE A 18 21.59 17.69 -16.71
CA PHE A 18 21.81 16.30 -17.09
C PHE A 18 22.68 15.54 -16.09
N SER A 19 23.76 16.16 -15.61
CA SER A 19 24.69 15.55 -14.63
C SER A 19 24.01 15.19 -13.30
N LYS A 20 23.08 16.03 -12.81
CA LYS A 20 22.32 15.76 -11.57
C LYS A 20 21.32 14.61 -11.69
N ARG A 21 20.83 14.30 -12.90
CA ARG A 21 19.87 13.20 -13.13
C ARG A 21 20.54 11.84 -13.13
N GLU A 22 21.80 11.74 -13.56
CA GLU A 22 22.53 10.46 -13.52
C GLU A 22 23.06 10.11 -12.12
N LEU A 23 23.45 11.10 -11.32
CA LEU A 23 23.92 10.87 -9.95
C LEU A 23 22.83 10.32 -9.02
N ARG A 24 21.55 10.65 -9.23
CA ARG A 24 20.43 10.09 -8.44
C ARG A 24 20.15 8.60 -8.73
N LYS A 25 20.58 8.06 -9.88
CA LYS A 25 20.37 6.63 -10.19
C LYS A 25 21.38 5.73 -9.48
N ARG A 26 22.59 6.21 -9.21
CA ARG A 26 23.63 5.42 -8.53
C ARG A 26 23.35 5.21 -7.04
N ASP A 27 22.78 6.20 -6.36
CA ASP A 27 22.44 6.08 -4.93
C ASP A 27 21.25 5.15 -4.70
N PHE A 28 20.32 5.07 -5.65
CA PHE A 28 19.15 4.17 -5.56
C PHE A 28 19.53 2.69 -5.66
N VAL A 29 20.56 2.36 -6.47
CA VAL A 29 21.05 0.99 -6.63
C VAL A 29 21.77 0.50 -5.36
N TRP A 30 22.42 1.40 -4.62
CA TRP A 30 23.10 1.05 -3.36
C TRP A 30 22.14 0.84 -2.18
N SER A 31 20.98 1.51 -2.14
CA SER A 31 19.95 1.22 -1.12
C SER A 31 19.39 -0.20 -1.23
N GLY A 32 19.31 -0.77 -2.43
CA GLY A 32 18.87 -2.16 -2.65
C GLY A 32 19.89 -3.19 -2.16
N PHE A 33 21.19 -2.93 -2.33
CA PHE A 33 22.25 -3.85 -1.89
C PHE A 33 22.55 -3.77 -0.39
N LYS A 34 22.35 -2.62 0.26
CA LYS A 34 22.50 -2.48 1.71
C LYS A 34 21.43 -3.25 2.50
N PHE A 35 20.31 -3.59 1.86
CA PHE A 35 19.27 -4.47 2.41
C PHE A 35 19.73 -5.94 2.52
N LEU A 36 20.63 -6.38 1.62
CA LEU A 36 21.07 -7.79 1.52
C LEU A 36 22.14 -8.20 2.54
N PHE A 37 22.85 -7.27 3.18
CA PHE A 37 24.04 -7.61 4.00
C PHE A 37 24.02 -7.09 5.45
N GLY A 38 22.90 -6.57 5.96
CA GLY A 38 22.90 -5.88 7.24
C GLY A 38 21.69 -6.15 8.12
N ARG A 39 21.68 -7.28 8.84
CA ARG A 39 21.05 -7.43 10.18
C ARG A 39 19.56 -7.02 10.34
N ARG A 40 18.79 -6.87 9.25
CA ARG A 40 17.40 -6.36 9.21
C ARG A 40 16.31 -7.42 8.96
N GLU A 41 16.68 -8.67 8.74
CA GLU A 41 15.72 -9.69 8.32
C GLU A 41 14.63 -9.96 9.36
N ARG A 42 14.98 -10.02 10.66
CA ARG A 42 14.00 -10.27 11.73
C ARG A 42 13.03 -9.10 11.96
N SER A 43 13.50 -7.85 11.84
CA SER A 43 12.63 -6.68 12.02
C SER A 43 11.70 -6.47 10.84
N PHE A 44 12.15 -6.80 9.62
CA PHE A 44 11.35 -6.59 8.40
C PHE A 44 10.27 -7.65 8.23
N THR A 45 10.53 -8.91 8.61
CA THR A 45 9.50 -9.97 8.61
C THR A 45 8.46 -9.73 9.70
N ALA A 46 8.84 -9.32 10.90
CA ALA A 46 7.90 -8.92 11.96
C ALA A 46 6.99 -7.77 11.49
N ASN A 47 7.56 -6.73 10.88
CA ASN A 47 6.82 -5.61 10.29
C ASN A 47 5.78 -6.07 9.25
N ARG A 48 6.16 -7.06 8.41
CA ARG A 48 5.32 -7.58 7.35
C ARG A 48 4.16 -8.42 7.88
N VAL A 49 4.38 -9.20 8.94
CA VAL A 49 3.33 -10.00 9.60
C VAL A 49 2.32 -9.06 10.27
N GLU A 50 2.81 -8.10 11.06
CA GLU A 50 1.95 -7.11 11.74
C GLU A 50 1.15 -6.25 10.73
N ALA A 51 1.76 -5.85 9.61
CA ALA A 51 1.07 -5.14 8.55
C ALA A 51 0.01 -6.00 7.84
N ALA A 52 0.26 -7.30 7.68
CA ALA A 52 -0.71 -8.22 7.07
C ALA A 52 -1.90 -8.46 8.00
N GLU A 53 -1.67 -8.65 9.30
CA GLU A 53 -2.71 -8.77 10.32
C GLU A 53 -3.57 -7.50 10.39
N TYR A 54 -2.93 -6.34 10.38
CA TYR A 54 -3.62 -5.05 10.36
C TYR A 54 -4.49 -4.88 9.11
N ALA A 55 -3.96 -5.20 7.93
CA ALA A 55 -4.71 -5.15 6.68
C ALA A 55 -5.89 -6.13 6.65
N GLN A 56 -5.70 -7.34 7.21
CA GLN A 56 -6.73 -8.36 7.35
C GLN A 56 -7.88 -7.86 8.24
N GLU A 57 -7.55 -7.25 9.38
CA GLU A 57 -8.56 -6.67 10.29
C GLU A 57 -9.40 -5.61 9.58
N ARG A 58 -8.74 -4.69 8.85
CA ARG A 58 -9.43 -3.63 8.10
C ARG A 58 -10.32 -4.19 6.99
N PHE A 59 -9.86 -5.22 6.29
CA PHE A 59 -10.68 -5.89 5.28
C PHE A 59 -11.89 -6.60 5.89
N ASN A 60 -11.74 -7.25 7.04
CA ASN A 60 -12.87 -7.87 7.74
C ASN A 60 -13.91 -6.83 8.17
N ARG A 61 -13.48 -5.64 8.64
CA ARG A 61 -14.40 -4.52 8.90
C ARG A 61 -15.15 -4.12 7.63
N LEU A 62 -14.46 -4.06 6.49
CA LEU A 62 -15.03 -3.75 5.18
C LEU A 62 -16.13 -4.74 4.78
N LEU A 63 -15.93 -6.05 5.02
CA LEU A 63 -16.91 -7.09 4.71
C LEU A 63 -18.14 -7.02 5.61
N ARG A 64 -17.95 -6.68 6.89
CA ARG A 64 -19.01 -6.61 7.91
C ARG A 64 -19.84 -5.32 7.83
N GLN A 65 -19.26 -4.23 7.36
CA GLN A 65 -19.89 -2.91 7.45
C GLN A 65 -21.31 -2.81 6.85
N PRO A 66 -21.64 -3.42 5.70
CA PRO A 66 -23.01 -3.36 5.17
C PRO A 66 -24.00 -4.26 5.91
N TYR A 67 -23.50 -5.21 6.70
CA TYR A 67 -24.29 -6.26 7.36
C TYR A 67 -23.80 -6.44 8.81
N PRO A 68 -23.97 -5.42 9.67
CA PRO A 68 -23.38 -5.41 11.01
C PRO A 68 -23.85 -6.57 11.89
N ASP A 69 -25.08 -7.04 11.68
CA ASP A 69 -25.71 -8.11 12.47
C ASP A 69 -25.60 -9.50 11.82
N ALA A 70 -24.98 -9.60 10.63
CA ALA A 70 -24.86 -10.88 9.93
C ALA A 70 -23.76 -11.74 10.54
N SER A 71 -24.05 -13.03 10.70
CA SER A 71 -23.05 -14.03 11.06
C SER A 71 -22.00 -14.21 9.96
N ASP A 72 -20.84 -14.76 10.32
CA ASP A 72 -19.75 -15.02 9.35
C ASP A 72 -20.18 -15.94 8.21
N ARG A 73 -21.10 -16.87 8.50
CA ARG A 73 -21.68 -17.76 7.49
C ARG A 73 -22.57 -16.99 6.51
N GLU A 74 -23.41 -16.09 7.01
CA GLU A 74 -24.27 -15.25 6.18
C GLU A 74 -23.43 -14.27 5.35
N LEU A 75 -22.43 -13.63 5.95
CA LEU A 75 -21.47 -12.77 5.25
C LEU A 75 -20.78 -13.51 4.10
N ALA A 76 -20.34 -14.75 4.33
CA ALA A 76 -19.73 -15.56 3.29
C ALA A 76 -20.68 -15.82 2.12
N SER A 77 -21.95 -16.14 2.41
CA SER A 77 -22.97 -16.38 1.38
C SER A 77 -23.35 -15.10 0.61
N LEU A 78 -23.35 -13.94 1.27
CA LEU A 78 -23.64 -12.64 0.65
C LEU A 78 -22.50 -12.16 -0.25
N TRP A 79 -21.24 -12.37 0.15
CA TRP A 79 -20.07 -11.88 -0.57
C TRP A 79 -19.60 -12.81 -1.66
N ALA A 80 -19.50 -14.12 -1.42
CA ALA A 80 -18.99 -15.12 -2.37
C ALA A 80 -19.43 -14.89 -3.83
N PRO A 81 -20.73 -14.71 -4.14
CA PRO A 81 -21.18 -14.50 -5.52
C PRO A 81 -20.75 -13.14 -6.12
N ARG A 82 -20.55 -12.10 -5.30
CA ARG A 82 -20.19 -10.74 -5.77
C ARG A 82 -18.73 -10.62 -6.19
N ILE A 83 -17.87 -11.38 -5.53
CA ILE A 83 -16.41 -11.42 -5.75
C ILE A 83 -15.97 -12.66 -6.53
N SER A 84 -16.91 -13.51 -6.96
CA SER A 84 -16.66 -14.73 -7.74
C SER A 84 -15.69 -15.71 -7.05
N VAL A 85 -15.84 -15.90 -5.74
CA VAL A 85 -15.08 -16.90 -4.95
C VAL A 85 -16.01 -17.84 -4.21
N SER A 86 -15.48 -18.90 -3.60
CA SER A 86 -16.28 -19.81 -2.77
C SER A 86 -16.62 -19.21 -1.41
N GLU A 87 -17.75 -19.59 -0.80
CA GLU A 87 -18.09 -19.20 0.58
C GLU A 87 -16.98 -19.60 1.57
N ARG A 88 -16.35 -20.76 1.37
CA ARG A 88 -15.20 -21.21 2.18
C ARG A 88 -14.04 -20.24 2.11
N THR A 89 -13.77 -19.66 0.93
CA THR A 89 -12.72 -18.64 0.76
C THR A 89 -13.02 -17.41 1.62
N VAL A 90 -14.26 -16.93 1.60
CA VAL A 90 -14.66 -15.77 2.42
C VAL A 90 -14.57 -16.08 3.91
N GLN A 91 -14.99 -17.27 4.34
CA GLN A 91 -14.84 -17.72 5.74
C GLN A 91 -13.37 -17.80 6.16
N ASN A 92 -12.48 -18.23 5.27
CA ASN A 92 -11.05 -18.23 5.53
C ASN A 92 -10.47 -16.81 5.68
N TRP A 93 -11.02 -15.82 4.97
CA TRP A 93 -10.63 -14.42 5.17
C TRP A 93 -11.15 -13.87 6.50
N LEU A 94 -12.42 -14.13 6.82
CA LEU A 94 -13.06 -13.68 8.07
C LEU A 94 -12.35 -14.26 9.31
N SER A 95 -11.88 -15.50 9.24
CA SER A 95 -11.10 -16.16 10.30
C SER A 95 -9.60 -15.80 10.30
N GLY A 96 -9.10 -15.07 9.30
CA GLY A 96 -7.68 -14.74 9.17
C GLY A 96 -6.80 -15.88 8.67
N ALA A 97 -7.36 -17.03 8.29
CA ALA A 97 -6.61 -18.18 7.80
C ALA A 97 -5.91 -17.95 6.45
N THR A 98 -6.47 -17.05 5.62
CA THR A 98 -5.88 -16.65 4.34
C THR A 98 -6.10 -15.16 4.11
N THR A 99 -5.24 -14.53 3.32
CA THR A 99 -5.34 -13.10 3.00
C THR A 99 -6.02 -12.91 1.63
N PRO A 100 -6.95 -11.95 1.49
CA PRO A 100 -7.52 -11.60 0.19
C PRO A 100 -6.46 -11.05 -0.76
N SER A 101 -6.70 -11.16 -2.07
CA SER A 101 -5.87 -10.48 -3.06
C SER A 101 -6.17 -8.98 -3.10
N LEU A 102 -5.27 -8.20 -3.72
CA LEU A 102 -5.52 -6.78 -3.96
C LEU A 102 -6.77 -6.56 -4.83
N THR A 103 -7.05 -7.47 -5.76
CA THR A 103 -8.25 -7.42 -6.60
C THR A 103 -9.52 -7.57 -5.77
N ASP A 104 -9.54 -8.53 -4.83
CA ASP A 104 -10.69 -8.74 -3.94
C ASP A 104 -10.94 -7.50 -3.07
N LEU A 105 -9.86 -6.91 -2.55
CA LEU A 105 -9.87 -5.65 -1.81
C LEU A 105 -10.52 -4.52 -2.62
N VAL A 106 -10.12 -4.35 -3.88
CA VAL A 106 -10.67 -3.33 -4.77
C VAL A 106 -12.15 -3.59 -5.07
N ILE A 107 -12.55 -4.84 -5.34
CA ILE A 107 -13.96 -5.18 -5.62
C ILE A 107 -14.82 -4.83 -4.40
N VAL A 108 -14.48 -5.35 -3.21
CA VAL A 108 -15.25 -5.07 -1.99
C VAL A 108 -15.24 -3.57 -1.69
N GLY A 109 -14.09 -2.91 -1.79
CA GLY A 109 -13.98 -1.48 -1.54
C GLY A 109 -14.78 -0.60 -2.53
N SER A 110 -14.92 -1.04 -3.78
CA SER A 110 -15.74 -0.33 -4.76
C SER A 110 -17.23 -0.34 -4.42
N THR A 111 -17.71 -1.37 -3.71
CA THR A 111 -19.12 -1.47 -3.32
C THR A 111 -19.54 -0.44 -2.26
N HIS A 112 -18.59 0.04 -1.45
CA HIS A 112 -18.85 1.09 -0.45
C HIS A 112 -18.60 2.50 -0.98
N GLY A 113 -17.95 2.61 -2.14
CA GLY A 113 -17.41 3.87 -2.64
C GLY A 113 -16.04 4.22 -2.05
N ILE A 114 -15.26 4.98 -2.83
CA ILE A 114 -13.83 5.20 -2.54
C ILE A 114 -13.58 5.92 -1.21
N PHE A 115 -14.44 6.87 -0.85
CA PHE A 115 -14.29 7.66 0.38
C PHE A 115 -14.60 6.85 1.65
N GLN A 116 -15.65 6.03 1.61
CA GLN A 116 -16.03 5.18 2.74
C GLN A 116 -15.01 4.06 2.95
N THR A 117 -14.53 3.46 1.86
CA THR A 117 -13.44 2.50 1.90
C THR A 117 -12.16 3.12 2.47
N ALA A 118 -11.77 4.31 2.00
CA ALA A 118 -10.63 5.03 2.56
C ALA A 118 -10.80 5.32 4.06
N ALA A 119 -11.99 5.75 4.49
CA ALA A 119 -12.29 5.98 5.90
C ALA A 119 -12.18 4.71 6.75
N ILE A 120 -12.52 3.53 6.22
CA ILE A 120 -12.40 2.26 6.95
C ILE A 120 -10.94 1.81 7.06
N PHE A 121 -10.17 1.93 5.97
CA PHE A 121 -8.76 1.54 5.93
C PHE A 121 -7.87 2.46 6.76
N VAL A 122 -8.13 3.77 6.70
CA VAL A 122 -7.38 4.78 7.47
C VAL A 122 -7.90 4.85 8.91
N GLY A 123 -9.22 4.71 9.11
CA GLY A 123 -9.84 4.94 10.41
C GLY A 123 -9.62 6.36 10.92
N GLU A 124 -9.47 6.49 12.23
CA GLU A 124 -8.97 7.72 12.88
C GLU A 124 -7.45 7.69 13.07
N ASP A 125 -6.78 6.63 12.62
CA ASP A 125 -5.36 6.43 12.90
C ASP A 125 -4.52 7.43 12.10
N THR A 126 -3.68 8.18 12.80
CA THR A 126 -2.64 9.01 12.19
C THR A 126 -1.55 8.13 11.58
N ARG A 127 -0.81 8.67 10.61
CA ARG A 127 0.35 7.97 10.03
C ARG A 127 1.32 7.47 11.11
N ALA A 128 1.55 8.26 12.17
CA ALA A 128 2.46 7.88 13.25
C ALA A 128 1.95 6.65 14.03
N GLU A 129 0.64 6.56 14.28
CA GLU A 129 0.02 5.43 14.98
C GLU A 129 0.05 4.16 14.13
N VAL A 130 -0.24 4.27 12.82
CA VAL A 130 -0.14 3.15 11.89
C VAL A 130 1.29 2.62 11.84
N MET A 131 2.29 3.51 11.71
CA MET A 131 3.72 3.15 11.66
C MET A 131 4.21 2.54 12.97
N THR A 132 3.66 2.99 14.11
CA THR A 132 3.96 2.42 15.44
C THR A 132 3.38 1.01 15.58
N ARG A 133 2.13 0.78 15.11
CA ARG A 133 1.47 -0.53 15.16
C ARG A 133 2.15 -1.58 14.29
N ILE A 134 2.63 -1.19 13.11
CA ILE A 134 3.41 -2.07 12.24
C ILE A 134 4.89 -2.16 12.66
N GLY A 135 5.26 -1.72 13.86
CA GLY A 135 6.58 -1.97 14.43
C GLY A 135 7.74 -1.18 13.78
N GLN A 136 7.47 -0.09 13.04
CA GLN A 136 8.54 0.82 12.62
C GLN A 136 8.82 1.85 13.73
N ARG A 137 9.77 1.53 14.61
CA ARG A 137 10.49 2.52 15.43
C ARG A 137 11.74 3.03 14.71
#